data_AF-A0A8J8F759-F1
#
_entry.id   AF-A0A8J8F759-F1
#
_cell.length_a   1.000
_cell.length_b   1.000
_cell.length_c   1.000
_cell.angle_alpha   90.00
_cell.angle_beta   90.00
_cell.angle_gamma   90.00
#
_symmetry.space_group_name_H-M   'P 1'
#
loop_
_entity.id
_entity.type
_entity.pdbx_description
1 polymer ?
#
loop_
_entity_poly.entity_id
_entity_poly.type
_entity_poly.pdbx_seq_one_letter_code
_entity_poly.pdbx_strand_id
1 'polypeptide(L)' 'MTVQKVTLRIDPLMHDVLDVFASTDGYATTGYLVDELDSTRPTVGKRLDKLHAAGKIEYVHEPTAFWHLVDDPREE' A
#
# COMPACT_ATOMS: atom_id res chain seq x y z
N MET A 1 -9.89 23.80 -2.52
CA MET A 1 -8.76 23.22 -1.76
C MET A 1 -7.83 22.59 -2.76
N THR A 2 -6.62 23.13 -2.93
CA THR A 2 -5.66 22.61 -3.91
C THR A 2 -5.10 21.31 -3.36
N VAL A 3 -5.50 20.17 -3.93
CA VAL A 3 -4.87 18.88 -3.62
C VAL A 3 -3.44 19.01 -4.14
N GLN A 4 -2.48 19.18 -3.23
CA GLN A 4 -1.07 19.13 -3.57
C GLN A 4 -0.83 17.74 -4.16
N LYS A 5 -0.43 17.67 -5.44
CA LYS A 5 -0.06 16.41 -6.08
C LYS A 5 1.24 15.95 -5.43
N VAL A 6 1.13 15.20 -4.33
CA VAL A 6 2.27 14.57 -3.68
C VAL A 6 2.86 13.61 -4.69
N THR A 7 4.05 13.90 -5.19
CA THR A 7 4.79 12.95 -6.03
C THR A 7 5.21 11.78 -5.14
N LEU A 8 4.42 10.71 -5.17
CA LEU A 8 4.70 9.48 -4.45
C LEU A 8 5.96 8.86 -5.04
N ARG A 9 7.04 8.81 -4.25
CA ARG A 9 8.26 8.12 -4.66
C ARG A 9 8.13 6.63 -4.37
N ILE A 10 8.11 5.83 -5.44
CA ILE A 10 8.10 4.37 -5.36
C ILE A 10 9.54 3.88 -5.12
N ASP A 11 9.79 3.36 -3.93
CA ASP A 11 11.04 2.65 -3.60
C ASP A 11 10.86 1.13 -3.84
N PRO A 12 11.94 0.31 -3.89
CA PRO A 12 11.83 -1.10 -4.23
C PRO A 12 10.81 -1.86 -3.36
N LEU A 13 10.81 -1.62 -2.06
CA LEU A 13 9.84 -2.28 -1.17
C LEU A 13 8.39 -1.81 -1.43
N MET A 14 8.19 -0.55 -1.82
CA MET A 14 6.87 -0.10 -2.25
C MET A 14 6.42 -0.80 -3.53
N HIS A 15 7.35 -1.06 -4.45
CA HIS A 15 7.06 -1.86 -5.64
C HIS A 15 6.61 -3.27 -5.25
N ASP A 16 7.34 -3.93 -4.35
CA ASP A 16 7.01 -5.28 -3.91
C ASP A 16 5.64 -5.33 -3.19
N VAL A 17 5.31 -4.31 -2.38
CA VAL A 17 3.98 -4.15 -1.78
C VAL A 17 2.89 -4.07 -2.84
N LEU A 18 3.10 -3.30 -3.90
CA LEU A 18 2.14 -3.16 -5.01
C LEU A 18 2.04 -4.45 -5.84
N ASP A 19 3.12 -5.23 -5.96
CA ASP A 19 3.09 -6.56 -6.59
C ASP A 19 2.21 -7.53 -5.78
N VAL A 20 2.27 -7.50 -4.44
CA VAL A 20 1.38 -8.31 -3.60
C VAL A 20 -0.07 -7.86 -3.75
N PHE A 21 -0.36 -6.55 -3.77
CA PHE A 21 -1.73 -6.10 -4.04
C PHE A 21 -2.22 -6.57 -5.41
N ALA A 22 -1.40 -6.46 -6.45
CA ALA A 22 -1.77 -6.91 -7.79
C ALA A 22 -2.06 -8.42 -7.85
N SER A 23 -1.33 -9.24 -7.09
CA SER A 23 -1.54 -10.70 -7.04
C SER A 23 -2.79 -11.12 -6.26
N THR A 24 -3.34 -10.23 -5.44
CA THR A 24 -4.52 -10.48 -4.59
C THR A 24 -5.76 -9.68 -5.01
N ASP A 25 -5.87 -9.31 -6.29
CA ASP A 25 -6.98 -8.52 -6.84
C ASP A 25 -7.16 -7.17 -6.12
N GLY A 26 -6.05 -6.59 -5.67
CA GLY A 26 -5.99 -5.32 -4.96
C GLY A 26 -6.24 -5.42 -3.46
N TYR A 27 -6.31 -6.60 -2.84
CA TYR A 27 -6.67 -6.72 -1.42
C TYR A 27 -5.61 -7.39 -0.56
N ALA A 28 -5.19 -6.76 0.54
CA ALA A 28 -4.25 -7.41 1.46
C ALA A 28 -4.39 -6.91 2.89
N THR A 29 -4.07 -7.77 3.87
CA THR A 29 -3.87 -7.30 5.24
C THR A 29 -2.41 -6.92 5.45
N THR A 30 -2.12 -6.02 6.40
CA THR A 30 -0.72 -5.73 6.77
C THR A 30 0.03 -6.98 7.24
N GLY A 31 -0.66 -7.93 7.87
CA GLY A 31 -0.06 -9.21 8.26
C GLY A 31 0.38 -10.04 7.06
N TYR A 32 -0.52 -10.21 6.08
CA TYR A 32 -0.23 -10.92 4.84
C TYR A 32 0.95 -10.31 4.08
N LEU A 33 0.99 -8.97 3.94
CA LEU A 33 2.11 -8.26 3.30
C LEU A 33 3.44 -8.48 4.02
N VAL A 34 3.43 -8.59 5.35
CA VAL A 34 4.64 -8.86 6.12
C VAL A 34 5.16 -10.27 5.85
N ASP A 35 4.26 -11.24 5.79
CA ASP A 35 4.61 -12.64 5.55
C ASP A 35 5.12 -12.86 4.12
N GLU A 36 4.45 -12.30 3.11
CA GLU A 36 4.84 -12.43 1.69
C GLU A 36 6.16 -11.74 1.36
N LEU A 37 6.45 -10.60 2.02
CA LEU A 37 7.64 -9.80 1.74
C LEU A 37 8.84 -10.12 2.64
N ASP A 38 8.73 -11.13 3.51
CA ASP A 38 9.72 -11.45 4.56
C ASP A 38 10.23 -10.18 5.28
N SER A 39 9.27 -9.34 5.68
CA SER A 39 9.54 -7.99 6.17
C SER A 39 9.03 -7.80 7.59
N THR A 40 8.95 -6.56 8.05
CA THR A 40 8.44 -6.23 9.39
C THR A 40 7.28 -5.27 9.31
N ARG A 41 6.34 -5.37 10.26
CA ARG A 41 5.17 -4.49 10.35
C ARG A 41 5.52 -3.00 10.28
N PRO A 42 6.55 -2.47 10.98
CA PRO A 42 6.91 -1.05 10.85
C PRO A 42 7.44 -0.69 9.46
N THR A 43 8.11 -1.62 8.77
CA THR A 43 8.72 -1.36 7.47
C THR A 43 7.67 -1.33 6.36
N VAL A 44 6.75 -2.29 6.37
CA VAL A 44 5.57 -2.35 5.49
C VAL A 44 4.60 -1.21 5.81
N GLY A 45 4.33 -0.97 7.10
CA GLY A 45 3.43 0.11 7.57
C GLY A 45 3.82 1.48 7.02
N LYS A 46 5.12 1.83 7.03
CA LYS A 46 5.60 3.08 6.42
C LYS A 46 5.27 3.25 4.93
N ARG A 47 5.12 2.15 4.16
CA ARG A 47 4.73 2.21 2.74
C ARG A 47 3.22 2.36 2.62
N LEU A 48 2.47 1.60 3.43
CA LEU A 48 1.01 1.72 3.50
C LEU A 48 0.60 3.14 3.91
N ASP A 49 1.27 3.75 4.89
CA ASP A 49 1.01 5.13 5.30
C ASP A 49 1.20 6.12 4.14
N LYS A 50 2.26 5.95 3.34
CA LYS A 50 2.53 6.80 2.17
C LYS A 50 1.49 6.59 1.06
N LEU A 51 1.13 5.33 0.78
CA LEU A 51 0.11 4.99 -0.21
C LEU A 51 -1.26 5.54 0.19
N HIS A 52 -1.63 5.37 1.47
CA HIS A 52 -2.89 5.85 2.01
C HIS A 52 -2.95 7.39 2.03
N ALA A 53 -1.87 8.06 2.47
CA ALA A 53 -1.78 9.52 2.42
C ALA A 53 -1.82 10.07 0.98
N ALA A 54 -1.39 9.29 -0.01
CA ALA A 54 -1.49 9.61 -1.44
C ALA A 54 -2.84 9.19 -2.06
N GLY A 55 -3.76 8.61 -1.28
CA GLY A 55 -5.07 8.16 -1.76
C GLY A 55 -5.01 6.94 -2.70
N LYS A 56 -3.94 6.15 -2.65
CA LYS A 56 -3.73 4.97 -3.51
C LYS A 56 -4.29 3.69 -2.92
N ILE A 57 -4.38 3.62 -1.59
CA ILE A 57 -5.04 2.52 -0.87
C ILE A 57 -6.05 3.09 0.12
N GLU A 58 -7.03 2.27 0.52
CA GLU A 58 -8.01 2.58 1.55
C GLU A 58 -8.22 1.40 2.51
N TYR A 59 -8.69 1.69 3.72
CA TYR A 59 -9.11 0.63 4.64
C TYR A 59 -10.44 0.04 4.19
N VAL A 60 -10.46 -1.27 3.94
CA VAL A 60 -11.70 -2.06 3.91
C VAL A 60 -12.17 -2.33 5.33
N HIS A 61 -11.23 -2.63 6.24
CA HIS A 61 -11.51 -2.83 7.65
C HIS A 61 -10.28 -2.49 8.50
N GLU A 62 -10.34 -1.36 9.20
CA GLU A 62 -9.23 -0.79 9.97
C GLU A 62 -8.75 -1.68 11.13
N PRO A 63 -9.60 -2.31 11.96
CA PRO A 63 -9.15 -3.13 13.09
C PRO A 63 -8.27 -4.32 12.70
N THR A 64 -8.47 -4.88 11.50
CA THR A 64 -7.64 -5.98 10.96
C THR A 64 -6.53 -5.49 10.05
N ALA A 65 -6.42 -4.17 9.86
CA ALA A 65 -5.57 -3.54 8.86
C ALA A 65 -5.75 -4.20 7.48
N PHE A 66 -7.00 -4.33 7.05
CA PHE A 66 -7.36 -4.86 5.74
C PHE A 66 -7.51 -3.71 4.74
N TRP A 67 -6.76 -3.80 3.65
CA TRP A 67 -6.56 -2.73 2.68
C TRP A 67 -7.07 -3.12 1.30
N HIS A 68 -7.47 -2.11 0.54
CA HIS A 68 -7.75 -2.19 -0.88
C HIS A 68 -6.90 -1.19 -1.66
N LEU A 69 -6.28 -1.61 -2.76
CA LEU A 69 -5.60 -0.77 -3.74
C LEU A 69 -6.64 -0.16 -4.67
N VAL A 70 -6.83 1.15 -4.54
CA VAL A 70 -7.83 1.93 -5.29
C VAL A 70 -7.27 2.35 -6.66
N ASP A 71 -5.99 2.70 -6.70
CA ASP A 71 -5.31 3.19 -7.89
C ASP A 71 -3.82 2.84 -7.80
N ASP A 72 -3.30 2.12 -8.79
CA ASP A 72 -1.89 1.71 -8.79
C ASP A 72 -1.01 2.87 -9.32
N PRO A 73 -0.16 3.47 -8.47
CA PRO A 73 0.67 4.60 -8.87
C PRO A 73 1.77 4.25 -9.88
N ARG A 74 1.92 2.97 -10.27
CA ARG A 74 2.83 2.51 -11.33
C ARG A 74 2.23 2.62 -12.73
N GLU A 75 0.92 2.79 -12.84
CA GLU A 75 0.21 2.90 -14.12
C GLU A 75 0.05 4.36 -14.62
N GLU A 76 0.47 5.35 -13.81
CA GLU A 76 0.56 6.78 -14.18
C GLU A 76 1.87 7.16 -14.87
#